data_AF-A0A2K5K457-F1
#
_entry.id   AF-A0A2K5K457-F1
#
_cell.length_a   1.000
_cell.length_b   1.000
_cell.length_c   1.000
_cell.angle_alpha   90.00
_cell.angle_beta   90.00
_cell.angle_gamma   90.00
#
_symmetry.space_group_name_H-M   'P 1'
#
loop_
_entity.id
_entity.type
_entity.pdbx_description
1 polymer ?
#
loop_
_entity_poly.entity_id
_entity_poly.type
_entity_poly.pdbx_seq_one_letter_code
_entity_poly.pdbx_strand_id
1 'polypeptide(L)'
;MRSDASHMLAAALEQMDGIIAGDLSKALEYSNGIFNWQSPTSPFMGSLQALHLVEDLRGLLEMIETDEKEGLRCQIPDSTAEMLIEWLQSQMTNGHLPGNGDVLAHLENDKESLILQTVLNWGGKFRLDLEFCLEEEKLNATKEILQQELLSRTFLETQKLDLMAEISILKLKLTAVEKDRLDYEDKFRDTEELIQKINDLRLKASEMDSERLQYEKKHESTKYELASLKEQLEEKESEVKRLQEKLVFKMKGEGVEIVDRDKKIYFMFAILFF
;
A
#
# COMPACT_ATOMS: atom_id res chain seq x y z
N MET A 1 10.66 -29.90 20.27
CA MET A 1 9.59 -28.88 20.15
C MET A 1 8.20 -29.35 20.61
N ARG A 2 7.99 -30.60 21.05
CA ARG A 2 6.69 -31.11 21.55
C ARG A 2 6.46 -30.87 23.05
N SER A 3 7.39 -30.21 23.74
CA SER A 3 7.40 -30.07 25.21
C SER A 3 6.70 -28.81 25.71
N ASP A 4 6.83 -27.67 25.01
CA ASP A 4 6.29 -26.39 25.49
C ASP A 4 4.76 -26.38 25.54
N ALA A 5 4.10 -26.89 24.51
CA ALA A 5 2.63 -26.95 24.48
C ALA A 5 2.06 -27.86 25.59
N SER A 6 2.74 -28.98 25.88
CA SER A 6 2.34 -29.88 26.96
C SER A 6 2.58 -29.26 28.35
N HIS A 7 3.64 -28.46 28.50
CA HIS A 7 3.93 -27.77 29.75
C HIS A 7 2.94 -26.63 30.02
N MET A 8 2.56 -25.88 28.98
CA MET A 8 1.54 -24.84 29.08
C MET A 8 0.16 -25.40 29.43
N LEU A 9 -0.20 -26.55 28.86
CA LEU A 9 -1.48 -27.20 29.17
C LEU A 9 -1.50 -27.77 30.60
N ALA A 10 -0.39 -28.35 31.07
CA ALA A 10 -0.26 -28.79 32.45
C ALA A 10 -0.35 -27.61 33.44
N ALA A 11 0.30 -26.48 33.15
CA ALA A 11 0.23 -25.28 33.98
C ALA A 11 -1.18 -24.66 34.00
N ALA A 12 -1.91 -24.71 32.87
CA ALA A 12 -3.28 -24.23 32.80
C ALA A 12 -4.25 -25.09 33.63
N LEU A 13 -4.06 -26.42 33.63
CA LEU A 13 -4.86 -27.34 34.45
C LEU A 13 -4.59 -27.15 35.95
N GLU A 14 -3.32 -26.98 36.35
CA GLU A 14 -2.97 -26.70 37.75
C GLU A 14 -3.54 -25.35 38.24
N GLN A 15 -3.61 -24.36 37.35
CA GLN A 15 -4.23 -23.07 37.66
C GLN A 15 -5.76 -23.17 37.80
N MET A 16 -6.41 -24.03 37.01
CA MET A 16 -7.84 -24.33 37.13
C MET A 16 -8.14 -25.08 38.44
N ASP A 17 -7.31 -26.04 38.83
CA ASP A 17 -7.44 -26.74 40.12
C ASP A 17 -7.23 -25.79 41.31
N GLY A 18 -6.29 -24.84 41.20
CA GLY A 18 -6.09 -23.79 42.21
C GLY A 18 -7.29 -22.86 42.37
N ILE A 19 -8.01 -22.56 41.27
CA ILE A 19 -9.25 -21.78 41.29
C ILE A 19 -10.40 -22.60 41.89
N ILE A 20 -10.56 -23.87 41.50
CA ILE A 20 -11.62 -24.74 42.03
C ILE A 20 -11.40 -25.00 43.52
N ALA A 21 -10.18 -25.30 43.97
CA ALA A 21 -9.87 -25.46 45.38
C ALA A 21 -10.05 -24.16 46.17
N GLY A 22 -9.67 -23.02 45.57
CA GLY A 22 -9.86 -21.69 46.15
C GLY A 22 -11.34 -21.30 46.29
N ASP A 23 -12.17 -21.61 45.29
CA ASP A 23 -13.62 -21.36 45.32
C ASP A 23 -14.36 -22.37 46.20
N LEU A 24 -13.89 -23.62 46.31
CA LEU A 24 -14.45 -24.59 47.26
C LEU A 24 -14.11 -24.21 48.71
N SER A 25 -12.91 -23.70 48.96
CA SER A 25 -12.52 -23.19 50.29
C SER A 25 -13.24 -21.89 50.64
N LYS A 26 -13.45 -20.99 49.67
CA LYS A 26 -14.29 -19.80 49.86
C LYS A 26 -15.77 -20.17 50.03
N ALA A 27 -16.28 -21.16 49.32
CA ALA A 27 -17.63 -21.67 49.50
C ALA A 27 -17.80 -22.33 50.88
N LEU A 28 -16.78 -23.03 51.38
CA LEU A 28 -16.77 -23.60 52.73
C LEU A 28 -16.67 -22.52 53.83
N GLU A 29 -15.90 -21.44 53.61
CA GLU A 29 -15.88 -20.28 54.51
C GLU A 29 -17.20 -19.50 54.51
N TYR A 30 -17.91 -19.43 53.38
CA TYR A 30 -19.28 -18.91 53.29
C TYR A 30 -20.34 -19.88 53.83
N SER A 31 -20.08 -21.20 53.88
CA SER A 31 -21.02 -22.21 54.39
C SER A 31 -21.01 -22.37 55.91
N ASN A 32 -20.16 -21.63 56.64
CA ASN A 32 -20.25 -21.52 58.11
C ASN A 32 -21.58 -20.86 58.57
N GLY A 33 -22.46 -20.46 57.64
CA GLY A 33 -23.80 -19.96 57.93
C GLY A 33 -25.00 -20.84 57.53
N ILE A 34 -24.86 -21.87 56.65
CA ILE A 34 -26.04 -22.55 56.06
C ILE A 34 -25.75 -24.03 55.76
N PHE A 35 -25.57 -24.85 56.80
CA PHE A 35 -26.25 -26.15 56.93
C PHE A 35 -26.01 -26.72 58.33
N ASN A 36 -26.52 -26.03 59.35
CA ASN A 36 -26.60 -26.63 60.67
C ASN A 36 -27.78 -27.61 60.62
N TRP A 37 -27.51 -28.92 60.49
CA TRP A 37 -28.52 -30.01 60.56
C TRP A 37 -29.26 -30.06 61.92
N GLN A 38 -29.05 -29.06 62.80
CA GLN A 38 -29.55 -28.95 64.16
C GLN A 38 -30.50 -27.74 64.37
N SER A 39 -31.10 -27.16 63.32
CA SER A 39 -32.06 -26.05 63.50
C SER A 39 -33.46 -26.55 63.97
N PRO A 40 -34.05 -26.02 65.06
CA PRO A 40 -35.21 -26.64 65.73
C PRO A 40 -36.57 -26.51 65.03
N THR A 41 -36.66 -25.87 63.87
CA THR A 41 -37.93 -25.30 63.37
C THR A 41 -38.37 -25.73 61.97
N SER A 42 -37.79 -26.78 61.39
CA SER A 42 -38.26 -27.31 60.09
C SER A 42 -39.38 -28.36 60.25
N PRO A 43 -40.62 -28.11 59.77
CA PRO A 43 -41.75 -29.02 59.94
C PRO A 43 -41.62 -30.34 59.18
N PHE A 44 -40.71 -30.41 58.20
CA PHE A 44 -40.48 -31.59 57.34
C PHE A 44 -39.22 -32.37 57.69
N MET A 45 -38.40 -31.91 58.65
CA MET A 45 -37.14 -32.56 59.03
C MET A 45 -37.14 -33.23 60.41
N GLY A 46 -38.24 -33.13 61.17
CA GLY A 46 -38.37 -33.79 62.46
C GLY A 46 -38.28 -35.32 62.38
N SER A 47 -38.74 -35.93 61.28
CA SER A 47 -38.63 -37.37 61.05
C SER A 47 -37.19 -37.82 60.78
N LEU A 48 -36.42 -37.04 60.01
CA LEU A 48 -35.03 -37.35 59.71
C LEU A 48 -34.12 -37.17 60.95
N GLN A 49 -34.43 -36.17 61.78
CA GLN A 49 -33.74 -35.96 63.05
C GLN A 49 -34.06 -37.05 64.07
N ALA A 50 -35.31 -37.51 64.14
CA ALA A 50 -35.69 -38.67 64.95
C ALA A 50 -34.97 -39.95 64.49
N LEU A 51 -34.85 -40.17 63.17
CA LEU A 51 -34.10 -41.32 62.64
C LEU A 51 -32.62 -41.27 62.99
N HIS A 52 -31.95 -40.12 62.83
CA HIS A 52 -30.56 -39.97 63.27
C HIS A 52 -30.39 -40.20 64.78
N LEU A 53 -31.30 -39.66 65.61
CA LEU A 53 -31.23 -39.87 67.06
C LEU A 53 -31.46 -41.34 67.46
N VAL A 54 -32.33 -42.05 66.74
CA VAL A 54 -32.55 -43.49 66.90
C VAL A 54 -31.33 -44.29 66.47
N GLU A 55 -30.65 -43.87 65.39
CA GLU A 55 -29.41 -44.46 64.91
C GLU A 55 -28.28 -44.29 65.95
N ASP A 56 -28.13 -43.08 66.50
CA ASP A 56 -27.15 -42.75 67.54
C ASP A 56 -27.44 -43.54 68.83
N LEU A 57 -28.71 -43.58 69.27
CA LEU A 57 -29.12 -44.37 70.43
C LEU A 57 -28.88 -45.87 70.22
N ARG A 58 -29.11 -46.39 69.02
CA ARG A 58 -28.82 -47.79 68.69
C ARG A 58 -27.33 -48.08 68.76
N GLY A 59 -26.49 -47.20 68.18
CA GLY A 59 -25.03 -47.33 68.27
C GLY A 59 -24.53 -47.32 69.72
N LEU A 60 -25.07 -46.42 70.56
CA LEU A 60 -24.75 -46.38 72.00
C LEU A 60 -25.22 -47.65 72.73
N LEU A 61 -26.43 -48.15 72.42
CA LEU A 61 -26.98 -49.40 73.00
C LEU A 61 -26.25 -50.67 72.55
N GLU A 62 -25.60 -50.65 71.38
CA GLU A 62 -24.75 -51.76 70.90
C GLU A 62 -23.37 -51.77 71.59
N MET A 63 -22.92 -50.62 72.10
CA MET A 63 -21.65 -50.49 72.83
C MET A 63 -21.76 -50.74 74.34
N ILE A 64 -22.97 -50.79 74.91
CA ILE A 64 -23.22 -51.04 76.34
C ILE A 64 -23.16 -52.54 76.67
N GLU A 65 -22.54 -52.91 77.80
CA GLU A 65 -22.44 -54.29 78.26
C GLU A 65 -23.83 -54.90 78.58
N THR A 66 -23.98 -56.22 78.39
CA THR A 66 -25.29 -56.89 78.47
C THR A 66 -25.97 -56.79 79.84
N ASP A 67 -25.19 -56.72 80.92
CA ASP A 67 -25.71 -56.59 82.28
C ASP A 67 -26.27 -55.18 82.57
N GLU A 68 -25.65 -54.14 82.02
CA GLU A 68 -26.12 -52.75 82.12
C GLU A 68 -27.37 -52.51 81.24
N LYS A 69 -27.42 -53.19 80.09
CA LYS A 69 -28.59 -53.18 79.19
C LYS A 69 -29.84 -53.77 79.85
N GLU A 70 -29.68 -54.83 80.64
CA GLU A 70 -30.78 -55.41 81.41
C GLU A 70 -31.21 -54.48 82.56
N GLY A 71 -30.26 -53.80 83.21
CA GLY A 71 -30.54 -52.76 84.21
C GLY A 71 -31.31 -51.55 83.66
N LEU A 72 -31.08 -51.17 82.40
CA LEU A 72 -31.87 -50.14 81.70
C LEU A 72 -33.28 -50.64 81.33
N ARG A 73 -33.45 -51.92 81.00
CA ARG A 73 -34.77 -52.52 80.75
C ARG A 73 -35.64 -52.50 82.00
N CYS A 74 -35.07 -52.77 83.17
CA CYS A 74 -35.80 -52.69 84.44
C CYS A 74 -36.25 -51.26 84.83
N GLN A 75 -35.70 -50.22 84.20
CA GLN A 75 -36.13 -48.83 84.43
C GLN A 75 -37.31 -48.42 83.53
N ILE A 76 -37.62 -49.20 82.49
CA ILE A 76 -38.76 -48.96 81.62
C ILE A 76 -39.96 -49.66 82.24
N PRO A 77 -41.06 -48.93 82.57
CA PRO A 77 -42.27 -49.56 83.08
C PRO A 77 -42.79 -50.61 82.09
N ASP A 78 -43.18 -51.79 82.57
CA ASP A 78 -43.68 -52.90 81.73
C ASP A 78 -44.81 -52.46 80.81
N SER A 79 -45.70 -51.57 81.28
CA SER A 79 -46.79 -51.00 80.46
C SER A 79 -46.29 -50.18 79.26
N THR A 80 -45.11 -49.56 79.36
CA THR A 80 -44.49 -48.78 78.28
C THR A 80 -43.79 -49.71 77.30
N ALA A 81 -43.12 -50.75 77.81
CA ALA A 81 -42.53 -51.79 76.97
C ALA A 81 -43.61 -52.55 76.18
N GLU A 82 -44.70 -52.95 76.85
CA GLU A 82 -45.86 -53.57 76.21
C GLU A 82 -46.52 -52.64 75.19
N MET A 83 -46.73 -51.36 75.51
CA MET A 83 -47.28 -50.39 74.55
C MET A 83 -46.36 -50.16 73.35
N LEU A 84 -45.04 -50.13 73.54
CA LEU A 84 -44.06 -50.00 72.44
C LEU A 84 -44.01 -51.27 71.59
N ILE A 85 -44.06 -52.45 72.22
CA ILE A 85 -44.13 -53.74 71.54
C ILE A 85 -45.44 -53.83 70.77
N GLU A 86 -46.57 -53.46 71.36
CA GLU A 86 -47.88 -53.41 70.73
C GLU A 86 -47.89 -52.38 69.59
N TRP A 87 -47.24 -51.22 69.74
CA TRP A 87 -47.13 -50.21 68.68
C TRP A 87 -46.26 -50.70 67.51
N LEU A 88 -45.10 -51.30 67.77
CA LEU A 88 -44.23 -51.91 66.76
C LEU A 88 -44.93 -53.08 66.07
N GLN A 89 -45.57 -53.96 66.83
CA GLN A 89 -46.33 -55.07 66.30
C GLN A 89 -47.58 -54.59 65.56
N SER A 90 -48.24 -53.52 66.00
CA SER A 90 -49.38 -52.88 65.32
C SER A 90 -48.94 -52.25 64.01
N GLN A 91 -47.76 -51.62 63.92
CA GLN A 91 -47.21 -51.18 62.63
C GLN A 91 -46.87 -52.36 61.71
N MET A 92 -46.43 -53.50 62.28
CA MET A 92 -46.16 -54.73 61.53
C MET A 92 -47.44 -55.53 61.17
N THR A 93 -48.58 -55.31 61.85
CA THR A 93 -49.83 -56.09 61.68
C THR A 93 -51.00 -55.28 61.09
N ASN A 94 -51.02 -53.95 61.21
CA ASN A 94 -51.89 -53.04 60.42
C ASN A 94 -51.35 -52.79 59.01
N GLY A 95 -50.30 -53.51 58.61
CA GLY A 95 -49.74 -53.52 57.26
C GLY A 95 -49.74 -54.91 56.62
N HIS A 96 -50.74 -55.77 56.86
CA HIS A 96 -50.96 -56.93 55.98
C HIS A 96 -51.64 -56.48 54.68
N LEU A 97 -50.92 -55.70 53.87
CA LEU A 97 -50.96 -55.84 52.42
C LEU A 97 -49.87 -56.85 52.05
N PRO A 98 -50.18 -57.95 51.34
CA PRO A 98 -49.15 -58.75 50.70
C PRO A 98 -48.53 -57.85 49.62
N GLY A 99 -47.45 -57.12 49.95
CA GLY A 99 -46.87 -56.13 49.04
C GLY A 99 -45.97 -55.06 49.65
N ASN A 100 -45.56 -55.11 50.93
CA ASN A 100 -44.63 -54.10 51.47
C ASN A 100 -43.24 -54.14 50.78
N GLY A 101 -42.77 -55.32 50.35
CA GLY A 101 -41.59 -55.43 49.49
C GLY A 101 -41.82 -54.86 48.08
N ASP A 102 -43.05 -55.00 47.55
CA ASP A 102 -43.42 -54.50 46.23
C ASP A 102 -43.59 -52.97 46.22
N VAL A 103 -44.10 -52.35 47.30
CA VAL A 103 -44.21 -50.90 47.44
C VAL A 103 -42.83 -50.27 47.65
N LEU A 104 -41.96 -50.89 48.45
CA LEU A 104 -40.56 -50.44 48.59
C LEU A 104 -39.79 -50.60 47.28
N ALA A 105 -39.92 -51.74 46.60
CA ALA A 105 -39.31 -51.97 45.29
C ALA A 105 -39.87 -51.02 44.22
N HIS A 106 -41.16 -50.68 44.27
CA HIS A 106 -41.77 -49.69 43.40
C HIS A 106 -41.23 -48.29 43.67
N LEU A 107 -41.12 -47.88 44.94
CA LEU A 107 -40.54 -46.57 45.30
C LEU A 107 -39.04 -46.50 44.99
N GLU A 108 -38.32 -47.61 45.14
CA GLU A 108 -36.92 -47.73 44.76
C GLU A 108 -36.77 -47.65 43.24
N ASN A 109 -37.67 -48.30 42.48
CA ASN A 109 -37.74 -48.19 41.02
C ASN A 109 -38.11 -46.76 40.57
N ASP A 110 -39.06 -46.11 41.23
CA ASP A 110 -39.44 -44.71 40.95
C ASP A 110 -38.29 -43.75 41.26
N LYS A 111 -37.54 -43.99 42.35
CA LYS A 111 -36.33 -43.24 42.68
C LYS A 111 -35.26 -43.44 41.61
N GLU A 112 -34.98 -44.66 41.19
CA GLU A 112 -34.02 -44.95 40.11
C GLU A 112 -34.47 -44.33 38.79
N SER A 113 -35.76 -44.40 38.46
CA SER A 113 -36.39 -43.76 37.30
C SER A 113 -36.26 -42.24 37.36
N LEU A 114 -36.50 -41.62 38.51
CA LEU A 114 -36.30 -40.18 38.71
C LEU A 114 -34.83 -39.77 38.61
N ILE A 115 -33.90 -40.57 39.14
CA ILE A 115 -32.47 -40.34 38.99
C ILE A 115 -32.08 -40.42 37.51
N LEU A 116 -32.53 -41.46 36.81
CA LEU A 116 -32.30 -41.59 35.37
C LEU A 116 -32.92 -40.43 34.58
N GLN A 117 -34.14 -40.01 34.93
CA GLN A 117 -34.84 -38.89 34.30
C GLN A 117 -34.08 -37.58 34.51
N THR A 118 -33.60 -37.33 35.74
CA THR A 118 -32.82 -36.12 36.03
C THR A 118 -31.48 -36.15 35.29
N VAL A 119 -30.73 -37.25 35.31
CA VAL A 119 -29.46 -37.39 34.58
C VAL A 119 -29.65 -37.21 33.08
N LEU A 120 -30.68 -37.81 32.49
CA LEU A 120 -31.00 -37.65 31.07
C LEU A 120 -31.39 -36.20 30.75
N ASN A 121 -32.18 -35.55 31.60
CA ASN A 121 -32.59 -34.16 31.40
C ASN A 121 -31.40 -33.20 31.52
N TRP A 122 -30.55 -33.35 32.54
CA TRP A 122 -29.33 -32.56 32.71
C TRP A 122 -28.33 -32.82 31.58
N GLY A 123 -28.15 -34.08 31.16
CA GLY A 123 -27.29 -34.43 30.03
C GLY A 123 -27.80 -33.88 28.69
N GLY A 124 -29.11 -33.86 28.49
CA GLY A 124 -29.75 -33.22 27.32
C GLY A 124 -29.55 -31.70 27.33
N LYS A 125 -29.78 -31.06 28.47
CA LYS A 125 -29.56 -29.60 28.64
C LYS A 125 -28.09 -29.23 28.43
N PHE A 126 -27.16 -29.94 29.06
CA PHE A 126 -25.73 -29.68 28.91
C PHE A 126 -25.25 -29.84 27.47
N ARG A 127 -25.78 -30.84 26.75
CA ARG A 127 -25.49 -31.02 25.32
C ARG A 127 -25.99 -29.83 24.49
N LEU A 128 -27.22 -29.37 24.72
CA LEU A 128 -27.78 -28.21 24.03
C LEU A 128 -27.01 -26.93 24.35
N ASP A 129 -26.63 -26.72 25.60
CA ASP A 129 -25.82 -25.55 26.03
C ASP A 129 -24.43 -25.59 25.37
N LEU A 130 -23.79 -26.76 25.29
CA LEU A 130 -22.50 -26.93 24.61
C LEU A 130 -22.60 -26.71 23.10
N GLU A 131 -23.67 -27.22 22.46
CA GLU A 131 -23.95 -26.98 21.04
C GLU A 131 -24.17 -25.48 20.77
N PHE A 132 -24.88 -24.78 21.65
CA PHE A 132 -25.09 -23.35 21.56
C PHE A 132 -23.77 -22.57 21.66
N CYS A 133 -22.95 -22.86 22.68
CA CYS A 133 -21.64 -22.21 22.85
C CYS A 133 -20.72 -22.46 21.65
N LEU A 134 -20.68 -23.69 21.12
CA LEU A 134 -19.88 -24.02 19.94
C LEU A 134 -20.34 -23.24 18.69
N GLU A 135 -21.65 -23.08 18.52
CA GLU A 135 -22.19 -22.33 17.39
C GLU A 135 -21.93 -20.83 17.53
N GLU A 136 -21.98 -20.29 18.75
CA GLU A 136 -21.57 -18.92 19.06
C GLU A 136 -20.09 -18.67 18.76
N GLU A 137 -19.19 -19.60 19.11
CA GLU A 137 -17.77 -19.51 18.78
C GLU A 137 -17.53 -19.49 17.26
N LYS A 138 -18.19 -20.37 16.51
CA LYS A 138 -18.09 -20.38 15.03
C LYS A 138 -18.62 -19.08 14.42
N LEU A 139 -19.72 -18.57 14.94
CA LEU A 139 -20.30 -17.30 14.51
C LEU A 139 -19.32 -16.16 14.75
N ASN A 140 -18.68 -16.12 15.93
CA ASN A 140 -17.68 -15.11 16.27
C ASN A 140 -16.43 -15.23 15.38
N ALA A 141 -15.90 -16.44 15.15
CA ALA A 141 -14.77 -16.66 14.25
C ALA A 141 -15.09 -16.20 12.82
N THR A 142 -16.29 -16.48 12.32
CA THR A 142 -16.74 -16.03 10.99
C THR A 142 -16.87 -14.51 10.93
N LYS A 143 -17.39 -13.89 11.99
CA LYS A 143 -17.53 -12.44 12.09
C LYS A 143 -16.17 -11.74 12.10
N GLU A 144 -15.19 -12.28 12.81
CA GLU A 144 -13.81 -11.76 12.83
C GLU A 144 -13.15 -11.84 11.45
N ILE A 145 -13.28 -12.98 10.76
CA ILE A 145 -12.75 -13.15 9.40
C ILE A 145 -13.41 -12.14 8.45
N LEU A 146 -14.73 -11.98 8.49
CA LEU A 146 -15.44 -11.00 7.66
C LEU A 146 -15.02 -9.57 7.95
N GLN A 147 -14.79 -9.22 9.23
CA GLN A 147 -14.31 -7.91 9.62
C GLN A 147 -12.89 -7.65 9.09
N GLN A 148 -11.99 -8.63 9.18
CA GLN A 148 -10.64 -8.54 8.64
C GLN A 148 -10.64 -8.40 7.11
N GLU A 149 -11.50 -9.15 6.42
CA GLU A 149 -11.65 -9.06 4.97
C GLU A 149 -12.17 -7.68 4.55
N LEU A 150 -13.14 -7.12 5.28
CA LEU A 150 -13.64 -5.77 5.02
C LEU A 150 -12.55 -4.71 5.16
N LEU A 151 -11.71 -4.80 6.20
CA LEU A 151 -10.57 -3.89 6.39
C LEU A 151 -9.56 -4.02 5.24
N SER A 152 -9.23 -5.25 4.86
CA SER A 152 -8.27 -5.53 3.78
C SER A 152 -8.79 -5.03 2.43
N ARG A 153 -10.08 -5.27 2.14
CA ARG A 153 -10.76 -4.75 0.94
C ARG A 153 -10.77 -3.22 0.91
N THR A 154 -11.04 -2.57 2.03
CA THR A 154 -11.06 -1.11 2.13
C THR A 154 -9.68 -0.52 1.88
N PHE A 155 -8.64 -1.13 2.44
CA PHE A 155 -7.25 -0.74 2.21
C PHE A 155 -6.85 -0.86 0.74
N LEU A 156 -7.15 -2.01 0.11
CA LEU A 156 -6.84 -2.24 -1.31
C LEU A 156 -7.59 -1.29 -2.25
N GLU A 157 -8.87 -1.02 -1.97
CA GLU A 157 -9.64 -0.06 -2.79
C GLU A 157 -9.07 1.35 -2.67
N THR A 158 -8.61 1.74 -1.47
CA THR A 158 -7.92 3.03 -1.26
C THR A 158 -6.61 3.08 -2.07
N GLN A 159 -5.75 2.07 -1.96
CA GLN A 159 -4.49 2.01 -2.72
C GLN A 159 -4.74 2.04 -4.24
N LYS A 160 -5.78 1.35 -4.72
CA LYS A 160 -6.17 1.37 -6.13
C LYS A 160 -6.59 2.77 -6.58
N LEU A 161 -7.36 3.50 -5.77
CA LEU A 161 -7.74 4.89 -6.06
C LEU A 161 -6.53 5.81 -6.11
N ASP A 162 -5.59 5.68 -5.18
CA ASP A 162 -4.35 6.45 -5.15
C ASP A 162 -3.51 6.21 -6.41
N LEU A 163 -3.33 4.95 -6.82
CA LEU A 163 -2.63 4.60 -8.06
C LEU A 163 -3.35 5.13 -9.31
N MET A 164 -4.68 5.08 -9.35
CA MET A 164 -5.44 5.68 -10.46
C MET A 164 -5.25 7.20 -10.53
N ALA A 165 -5.17 7.88 -9.39
CA ALA A 165 -4.87 9.31 -9.34
C ALA A 165 -3.44 9.60 -9.82
N GLU A 166 -2.45 8.81 -9.40
CA GLU A 166 -1.06 8.94 -9.84
C GLU A 166 -0.91 8.70 -11.35
N ILE A 167 -1.54 7.66 -11.89
CA ILE A 167 -1.59 7.40 -13.34
C ILE A 167 -2.19 8.60 -14.08
N SER A 168 -3.25 9.21 -13.53
CA SER A 168 -3.89 10.37 -14.13
C SER A 168 -2.96 11.59 -14.15
N ILE A 169 -2.22 11.82 -13.06
CA ILE A 169 -1.19 12.87 -12.99
C ILE A 169 -0.06 12.62 -13.99
N LEU A 170 0.43 11.38 -14.08
CA LEU A 170 1.50 11.01 -15.02
C LEU A 170 1.05 11.18 -16.48
N LYS A 171 -0.20 10.86 -16.81
CA LYS A 171 -0.77 11.13 -18.14
C LYS A 171 -0.77 12.62 -18.47
N LEU A 172 -1.16 13.47 -17.52
CA LEU A 172 -1.13 14.94 -17.73
C LEU A 172 0.30 15.45 -17.94
N LYS A 173 1.26 14.96 -17.14
CA LYS A 173 2.69 15.29 -17.33
C LYS A 173 3.22 14.83 -18.67
N LEU A 174 2.85 13.63 -19.11
CA LEU A 174 3.24 13.10 -20.42
C LEU A 174 2.73 14.00 -21.55
N THR A 175 1.44 14.37 -21.53
CA THR A 175 0.88 15.28 -22.53
C THR A 175 1.54 16.67 -22.51
N ALA A 176 1.89 17.19 -21.33
CA ALA A 176 2.62 18.45 -21.23
C ALA A 176 4.02 18.36 -21.86
N VAL A 177 4.77 17.30 -21.55
CA VAL A 177 6.10 17.06 -22.13
C VAL A 177 6.03 16.81 -23.64
N GLU A 178 5.02 16.08 -24.12
CA GLU A 178 4.79 15.85 -25.55
C GLU A 178 4.53 17.16 -26.29
N LYS A 179 3.75 18.08 -25.68
CA LYS A 179 3.52 19.41 -26.23
C LYS A 179 4.81 20.22 -26.28
N ASP A 180 5.55 20.29 -25.18
CA ASP A 180 6.82 21.03 -25.13
C ASP A 180 7.80 20.49 -26.18
N ARG A 181 7.87 19.17 -26.36
CA ARG A 181 8.70 18.52 -27.38
C ARG A 181 8.32 18.98 -28.80
N LEU A 182 7.03 19.04 -29.12
CA LEU A 182 6.57 19.54 -30.43
C LEU A 182 6.92 21.01 -30.64
N ASP A 183 6.74 21.86 -29.62
CA ASP A 183 7.12 23.27 -29.68
C ASP A 183 8.64 23.45 -29.91
N TYR A 184 9.48 22.57 -29.34
CA TYR A 184 10.92 22.56 -29.61
C TYR A 184 11.25 22.06 -31.01
N GLU A 185 10.54 21.06 -31.52
CA GLU A 185 10.74 20.52 -32.86
C GLU A 185 10.44 21.56 -33.95
N ASP A 186 9.39 22.37 -33.76
CA ASP A 186 9.08 23.49 -34.66
C ASP A 186 10.15 24.59 -34.61
N LYS A 187 10.60 25.00 -33.42
CA LYS A 187 11.70 25.97 -33.29
C LYS A 187 13.01 25.46 -33.89
N PHE A 188 13.26 24.16 -33.77
CA PHE A 188 14.43 23.53 -34.36
C PHE A 188 14.39 23.62 -35.89
N ARG A 189 13.23 23.31 -36.49
CA ARG A 189 12.99 23.47 -37.94
C ARG A 189 13.22 24.91 -38.40
N ASP A 190 12.68 25.90 -37.70
CA ASP A 190 12.91 27.33 -38.01
C ASP A 190 14.40 27.68 -37.97
N THR A 191 15.13 27.10 -37.01
CA THR A 191 16.58 27.30 -36.87
C THR A 191 17.35 26.66 -38.03
N GLU A 192 16.97 25.45 -38.45
CA GLU A 192 17.55 24.79 -39.63
C GLU A 192 17.33 25.60 -40.91
N GLU A 193 16.13 26.16 -41.10
CA GLU A 193 15.82 27.04 -42.24
C GLU A 193 16.69 28.32 -42.23
N LEU A 194 16.88 28.94 -41.06
CA LEU A 194 17.77 30.09 -40.91
C LEU A 194 19.23 29.74 -41.20
N ILE A 195 19.71 28.57 -40.74
CA ILE A 195 21.06 28.08 -41.03
C ILE A 195 21.23 27.88 -42.55
N GLN A 196 20.24 27.28 -43.22
CA GLN A 196 20.27 27.12 -44.67
C GLN A 196 20.33 28.47 -45.37
N LYS A 197 19.53 29.45 -44.92
CA LYS A 197 19.55 30.80 -45.48
C LYS A 197 20.90 31.50 -45.31
N ILE A 198 21.53 31.34 -44.16
CA ILE A 198 22.88 31.86 -43.90
C ILE A 198 23.89 31.22 -44.86
N ASN A 199 23.82 29.91 -45.09
CA ASN A 199 24.70 29.21 -46.01
C ASN A 199 24.53 29.69 -47.45
N ASP A 200 23.30 29.88 -47.91
CA ASP A 200 23.01 30.41 -49.25
C ASP A 200 23.57 31.83 -49.41
N LEU A 201 23.40 32.69 -48.40
CA LEU A 201 23.95 34.05 -48.40
C LEU A 201 25.49 34.05 -48.38
N ARG A 202 26.13 33.14 -47.63
CA ARG A 202 27.59 32.99 -47.63
C ARG A 202 28.11 32.55 -49.00
N LEU A 203 27.43 31.62 -49.66
CA LEU A 203 27.79 31.19 -51.01
C LEU A 203 27.67 32.37 -51.98
N LYS A 204 26.55 33.11 -51.94
CA LYS A 204 26.33 34.28 -52.79
C LYS A 204 27.36 35.38 -52.57
N ALA A 205 27.74 35.64 -51.31
CA ALA A 205 28.79 36.59 -50.97
C ALA A 205 30.14 36.15 -51.57
N SER A 206 30.47 34.87 -51.47
CA SER A 206 31.69 34.31 -52.06
C SER A 206 31.70 34.43 -53.59
N GLU A 207 30.57 34.20 -54.26
CA GLU A 207 30.44 34.41 -55.71
C GLU A 207 30.67 35.88 -56.07
N MET A 208 30.01 36.81 -55.38
CA MET A 208 30.17 38.24 -55.61
C MET A 208 31.60 38.72 -55.39
N ASP A 209 32.29 38.22 -54.35
CA ASP A 209 33.69 38.56 -54.12
C ASP A 209 34.60 38.04 -55.25
N SER A 210 34.30 36.86 -55.80
CA SER A 210 35.04 36.33 -56.95
C SER A 210 34.83 37.17 -58.21
N GLU A 211 33.59 37.60 -58.48
CA GLU A 211 33.25 38.50 -59.59
C GLU A 211 33.93 39.86 -59.42
N ARG A 212 33.86 40.44 -58.22
CA ARG A 212 34.54 41.71 -57.88
C ARG A 212 36.03 41.62 -58.16
N LEU A 213 36.70 40.54 -57.74
CA LEU A 213 38.13 40.35 -57.98
C LEU A 213 38.46 40.21 -59.47
N GLN A 214 37.58 39.58 -60.26
CA GLN A 214 37.74 39.52 -61.72
C GLN A 214 37.62 40.91 -62.36
N TYR A 215 36.62 41.70 -61.94
CA TYR A 215 36.46 43.08 -62.42
C TYR A 215 37.65 43.96 -62.05
N GLU A 216 38.18 43.81 -60.84
CA GLU A 216 39.35 44.56 -60.37
C GLU A 216 40.60 44.24 -61.20
N LYS A 217 40.85 42.95 -61.50
CA LYS A 217 41.93 42.54 -62.40
C LYS A 217 41.77 43.11 -63.81
N LYS A 218 40.55 43.06 -64.37
CA LYS A 218 40.26 43.59 -65.70
C LYS A 218 40.45 45.11 -65.75
N HIS A 219 39.96 45.80 -64.72
CA HIS A 219 40.14 47.24 -64.56
C HIS A 219 41.63 47.60 -64.55
N GLU A 220 42.44 46.91 -63.76
CA GLU A 220 43.87 47.19 -63.69
C GLU A 220 44.59 46.92 -65.03
N SER A 221 44.23 45.85 -65.76
CA SER A 221 44.75 45.62 -67.13
C SER A 221 44.41 46.77 -68.08
N THR A 222 43.13 47.19 -68.11
CA THR A 222 42.69 48.29 -68.99
C THR A 222 43.34 49.63 -68.64
N LYS A 223 43.63 49.85 -67.35
CA LYS A 223 44.33 51.04 -66.87
C LYS A 223 45.79 51.07 -67.34
N TYR A 224 46.49 49.93 -67.29
CA TYR A 224 47.85 49.81 -67.85
C TYR A 224 47.87 50.00 -69.37
N GLU A 225 46.92 49.40 -70.10
CA GLU A 225 46.78 49.58 -71.55
C GLU A 225 46.53 51.04 -71.93
N LEU A 226 45.62 51.72 -71.20
CA LEU A 226 45.34 53.14 -71.40
C LEU A 226 46.59 54.00 -71.17
N ALA A 227 47.37 53.72 -70.11
CA ALA A 227 48.60 54.43 -69.82
C ALA A 227 49.64 54.26 -70.94
N SER A 228 49.80 53.03 -71.45
CA SER A 228 50.69 52.74 -72.57
C SER A 228 50.27 53.46 -73.86
N LEU A 229 48.97 53.45 -74.19
CA LEU A 229 48.46 54.18 -75.36
C LEU A 229 48.63 55.69 -75.22
N LYS A 230 48.47 56.24 -74.01
CA LYS A 230 48.67 57.67 -73.75
C LYS A 230 50.13 58.08 -73.97
N GLU A 231 51.09 57.27 -73.50
CA GLU A 231 52.52 57.49 -73.73
C GLU A 231 52.85 57.46 -75.24
N GLN A 232 52.34 56.44 -75.95
CA GLN A 232 52.53 56.35 -77.41
C GLN A 232 51.93 57.56 -78.15
N LEU A 233 50.76 58.05 -77.71
CA LEU A 233 50.14 59.24 -78.30
C LEU A 233 51.02 60.49 -78.08
N GLU A 234 51.54 60.69 -76.87
CA GLU A 234 52.42 61.82 -76.54
C GLU A 234 53.73 61.79 -77.34
N GLU A 235 54.31 60.61 -77.55
CA GLU A 235 55.48 60.41 -78.41
C GLU A 235 55.16 60.79 -79.87
N LYS A 236 54.03 60.32 -80.40
CA LYS A 236 53.60 60.66 -81.78
C LYS A 236 53.29 62.14 -81.93
N GLU A 237 52.66 62.78 -80.96
CA GLU A 237 52.41 64.22 -80.96
C GLU A 237 53.72 65.02 -80.97
N SER A 238 54.70 64.59 -80.19
CA SER A 238 56.04 65.20 -80.15
C SER A 238 56.77 65.05 -81.49
N GLU A 239 56.68 63.88 -82.13
CA GLU A 239 57.25 63.64 -83.45
C GLU A 239 56.55 64.47 -84.54
N VAL A 240 55.22 64.59 -84.48
CA VAL A 240 54.45 65.47 -85.39
C VAL A 240 54.90 66.92 -85.23
N LYS A 241 55.02 67.45 -84.00
CA LYS A 241 55.53 68.81 -83.75
C LYS A 241 56.92 69.00 -84.35
N ARG A 242 57.85 68.05 -84.13
CA ARG A 242 59.20 68.09 -84.70
C ARG A 242 59.20 68.11 -86.23
N LEU A 243 58.36 67.30 -86.86
CA LEU A 243 58.20 67.27 -88.31
C LEU A 243 57.60 68.58 -88.84
N GLN A 244 56.61 69.16 -88.15
CA GLN A 244 56.04 70.47 -88.47
C GLN A 244 57.10 71.58 -88.41
N GLU A 245 57.90 71.63 -87.35
CA GLU A 245 59.01 72.59 -87.21
C GLU A 245 60.02 72.46 -88.36
N LYS A 246 60.39 71.22 -88.71
CA LYS A 246 61.31 70.94 -89.83
C LYS A 246 60.73 71.38 -91.18
N LEU A 247 59.43 71.17 -91.42
CA LEU A 247 58.75 71.62 -92.63
C LEU A 247 58.74 73.14 -92.74
N VAL A 248 58.44 73.85 -91.65
CA VAL A 248 58.46 75.31 -91.58
C VAL A 248 59.87 75.85 -91.87
N PHE A 249 60.91 75.21 -91.34
CA PHE A 249 62.30 75.59 -91.62
C PHE A 249 62.65 75.43 -93.11
N LYS A 250 62.22 74.31 -93.73
CA LYS A 250 62.45 74.06 -95.16
C LYS A 250 61.74 75.09 -96.06
N MET A 251 60.49 75.46 -95.73
CA MET A 251 59.77 76.52 -96.44
C MET A 251 60.43 77.90 -96.31
N LYS A 252 61.08 78.19 -95.18
CA LYS A 252 61.89 79.42 -95.02
C LYS A 252 63.18 79.41 -95.84
N GLY A 253 63.77 78.23 -96.13
CA GLY A 253 64.94 78.09 -97.00
C GLY A 253 64.61 78.19 -98.49
N GLU A 254 63.51 77.58 -98.94
CA GLU A 254 63.09 77.60 -100.35
C GLU A 254 62.47 78.95 -100.79
N GLY A 255 61.95 79.76 -99.85
CA GLY A 255 61.52 81.13 -100.15
C GLY A 255 62.65 82.05 -100.64
N VAL A 256 63.91 81.72 -100.33
CA VAL A 256 65.08 82.48 -100.82
C VAL A 256 65.50 82.03 -102.22
N GLU A 257 65.35 80.75 -102.56
CA GLU A 257 65.71 80.23 -103.90
C GLU A 257 64.64 80.48 -104.98
N ILE A 258 63.35 80.52 -104.63
CA ILE A 258 62.29 80.86 -105.60
C ILE A 258 62.41 82.34 -106.01
N VAL A 259 62.70 83.24 -105.06
CA VAL A 259 62.91 84.67 -105.35
C VAL A 259 64.21 84.91 -106.14
N ASP A 260 65.28 84.14 -105.92
CA ASP A 260 66.51 84.27 -106.71
C ASP A 260 66.37 83.71 -108.14
N ARG A 261 65.61 82.61 -108.33
CA ARG A 261 65.31 82.11 -109.67
C ARG A 261 64.40 83.04 -110.45
N ASP A 262 63.38 83.64 -109.83
CA ASP A 262 62.56 84.65 -110.50
C ASP A 262 63.40 85.86 -110.89
N LYS A 263 64.26 86.38 -109.99
CA LYS A 263 65.19 87.49 -110.32
C LYS A 263 66.14 87.15 -111.47
N LYS A 264 66.67 85.91 -111.54
CA LYS A 264 67.49 85.45 -112.67
C LYS A 264 66.70 85.33 -113.96
N ILE A 265 65.45 84.87 -113.92
CA ILE A 265 64.58 84.81 -115.10
C ILE A 265 64.27 86.23 -115.60
N TYR A 266 63.93 87.18 -114.71
CA TYR A 266 63.74 88.58 -115.08
C TYR A 266 65.01 89.22 -115.65
N PHE A 267 66.18 88.92 -115.09
CA PHE A 267 67.47 89.42 -115.58
C PHE A 267 67.84 88.82 -116.95
N MET A 268 67.58 87.52 -117.15
CA MET A 268 67.83 86.86 -118.44
C MET A 268 66.85 87.35 -119.53
N PHE A 269 65.59 87.62 -119.18
CA PHE A 269 64.63 88.25 -120.10
C PHE A 269 65.02 89.69 -120.47
N ALA A 270 65.61 90.45 -119.53
CA ALA A 270 66.08 91.81 -119.78
C ALA A 270 67.31 91.89 -120.69
N ILE A 271 68.20 90.88 -120.67
CA ILE A 271 69.37 90.80 -121.55
C ILE A 271 69.01 90.35 -122.97
N LEU A 272 67.93 89.59 -123.16
CA LEU A 272 67.47 89.13 -124.48
C LEU A 272 66.67 90.19 -125.27
N PHE A 273 66.30 91.32 -124.64
CA PHE A 273 65.46 92.38 -125.23
C PHE A 273 66.15 93.75 -125.40
N PHE A 274 67.48 93.82 -125.22
CA PHE A 274 68.32 94.99 -125.52
C PHE A 274 69.52 94.57 -126.37
#